data_AF-A0A7S9HCA5-F1
#
_entry.id   AF-A0A7S9HCA5-F1
#
_cell.length_a   1.000
_cell.length_b   1.000
_cell.length_c   1.000
_cell.angle_alpha   90.00
_cell.angle_beta   90.00
_cell.angle_gamma   90.00
#
_symmetry.space_group_name_H-M   'P 1'
#
loop_
_entity.id
_entity.type
_entity.pdbx_description
1 polymer ?
#
loop_
_entity_poly.entity_id
_entity_poly.type
_entity_poly.pdbx_seq_one_letter_code
_entity_poly.pdbx_strand_id
1 'polypeptide(L)'
;MNSEITAQLYEAASLMLVGMGFVFAFLTLLIGGVKSIELFCRRFAGPVAAPDQRTPRPKPAAASRQDASPDPATVAAISAAIHLHRHSNK
;
A
#
# COMPACT_ATOMS: atom_id res chain seq x y z
N MET A 1 24.67 48.26 -17.36
CA MET A 1 23.68 48.01 -16.28
C MET A 1 22.74 46.87 -16.62
N ASN A 2 22.02 46.89 -17.76
CA ASN A 2 21.14 45.75 -18.13
C ASN A 2 21.89 44.43 -18.39
N SER A 3 23.11 44.49 -18.97
CA SER A 3 23.96 43.33 -19.23
C SER A 3 24.37 42.57 -17.96
N GLU A 4 24.77 43.30 -16.91
CA GLU A 4 25.23 42.73 -15.63
C GLU A 4 24.09 41.96 -14.94
N ILE A 5 22.89 42.54 -14.94
CA ILE A 5 21.71 41.91 -14.35
C ILE A 5 21.34 40.65 -15.13
N THR A 6 21.39 40.68 -16.46
CA THR A 6 21.12 39.49 -17.28
C THR A 6 22.14 38.37 -17.01
N ALA A 7 23.42 38.71 -16.83
CA ALA A 7 24.46 37.73 -16.49
C ALA A 7 24.20 37.07 -15.12
N GLN A 8 23.89 37.87 -14.10
CA GLN A 8 23.56 37.37 -12.75
C GLN A 8 22.30 36.49 -12.75
N LEU A 9 21.28 36.86 -13.53
CA LEU A 9 20.08 36.03 -13.66
C LEU A 9 20.35 34.71 -14.38
N TYR A 10 21.24 34.70 -15.36
CA TYR A 10 21.63 33.46 -16.04
C TYR A 10 22.38 32.52 -15.10
N GLU A 11 23.29 33.05 -14.29
CA GLU A 11 24.00 32.29 -13.26
C GLU A 11 23.04 31.73 -12.21
N ALA A 12 22.13 32.55 -11.69
CA ALA A 12 21.10 32.12 -10.75
C ALA A 12 20.16 31.06 -11.33
N ALA A 13 19.75 31.22 -12.60
CA ALA A 13 18.92 30.24 -13.30
C ALA A 13 19.65 28.90 -13.48
N SER A 14 20.95 28.94 -13.80
CA SER A 14 21.78 27.74 -13.89
C SER A 14 21.89 27.02 -12.54
N LEU A 15 22.16 27.76 -11.45
CA LEU A 15 22.19 27.19 -10.10
C LEU A 15 20.84 26.59 -9.68
N MET A 16 19.72 27.24 -10.01
CA MET A 16 18.39 26.71 -9.75
C MET A 16 18.14 25.42 -10.54
N LEU A 17 18.50 25.39 -11.82
CA LEU A 17 18.33 24.22 -12.68
C LEU A 17 19.16 23.04 -12.18
N VAL A 18 20.41 23.29 -11.79
CA VAL A 18 21.29 22.26 -11.21
C VAL A 18 20.72 21.74 -9.90
N GLY A 19 20.29 22.62 -8.99
CA GLY A 19 19.69 22.22 -7.72
C GLY A 19 18.41 21.40 -7.90
N MET A 20 17.51 21.87 -8.77
CA MET A 20 16.25 21.18 -9.08
C MET A 20 16.50 19.84 -9.78
N GLY A 21 17.44 19.80 -10.73
CA GLY A 21 17.84 18.58 -11.43
C GLY A 21 18.44 17.54 -10.49
N PHE A 22 19.29 17.96 -9.55
CA PHE A 22 19.88 17.07 -8.55
C PHE A 22 18.82 16.50 -7.60
N VAL A 23 17.92 17.34 -7.09
CA VAL A 23 16.81 16.89 -6.24
C VAL A 23 15.92 15.88 -6.98
N PHE A 24 15.57 16.17 -8.23
CA PHE A 24 14.77 15.26 -9.05
C PHE A 24 15.49 13.93 -9.31
N ALA A 25 16.79 13.97 -9.67
CA ALA A 25 17.60 12.79 -9.86
C ALA A 25 17.70 11.95 -8.58
N PHE A 26 17.90 12.60 -7.43
CA PHE A 26 17.98 11.96 -6.14
C PHE A 26 16.66 11.28 -5.75
N LEU A 27 15.52 11.97 -5.87
CA LEU A 27 14.19 11.41 -5.63
C LEU A 27 13.90 10.23 -6.56
N THR A 28 14.24 10.35 -7.84
CA THR A 28 14.07 9.28 -8.84
C THR A 28 14.91 8.06 -8.46
N LEU A 29 16.17 8.28 -8.06
CA LEU A 29 17.04 7.21 -7.57
C LEU A 29 16.49 6.57 -6.30
N LEU A 30 15.94 7.35 -5.35
CA LEU A 30 15.31 6.83 -4.14
C LEU A 30 14.12 5.94 -4.44
N ILE A 31 13.21 6.42 -5.30
CA ILE A 31 12.03 5.67 -5.75
C ILE A 31 12.48 4.40 -6.49
N GLY A 32 13.47 4.52 -7.38
CA GLY A 32 14.09 3.41 -8.08
C GLY A 32 14.67 2.38 -7.12
N GLY A 33 15.41 2.80 -6.09
CA GLY A 33 15.98 1.94 -5.08
C GLY A 33 14.93 1.17 -4.28
N VAL A 34 13.86 1.84 -3.84
CA VAL A 34 12.74 1.18 -3.15
C VAL A 34 12.06 0.15 -4.07
N LYS A 35 11.87 0.49 -5.35
CA LYS A 35 11.30 -0.42 -6.35
C LYS A 35 12.22 -1.60 -6.66
N SER A 36 13.53 -1.38 -6.69
CA SER A 36 14.53 -2.44 -6.83
C SER A 36 14.50 -3.39 -5.64
N ILE A 37 14.37 -2.87 -4.42
CA ILE A 37 14.21 -3.69 -3.21
C ILE A 37 12.90 -4.49 -3.27
N GLU A 38 11.78 -3.88 -3.67
CA GLU A 38 10.49 -4.57 -3.86
C GLU A 38 10.64 -5.74 -4.85
N LEU A 39 11.29 -5.50 -5.99
CA LEU A 39 11.54 -6.50 -7.01
C LEU A 39 12.48 -7.61 -6.52
N PHE A 40 13.54 -7.23 -5.81
CA PHE A 40 14.50 -8.17 -5.22
C PHE A 40 13.81 -9.06 -4.19
N CYS A 41 13.05 -8.48 -3.27
CA CYS A 41 12.23 -9.22 -2.32
C CYS A 41 11.26 -10.16 -3.03
N ARG A 42 10.54 -9.73 -4.07
CA ARG A 42 9.64 -10.61 -4.84
C ARG A 42 10.37 -11.72 -5.60
N ARG A 43 11.61 -11.49 -6.01
CA ARG A 43 12.41 -12.43 -6.81
C ARG A 43 13.09 -13.49 -5.95
N PHE A 44 13.45 -13.16 -4.70
CA PHE A 44 14.21 -14.01 -3.79
C PHE A 44 13.41 -14.51 -2.59
N ALA A 45 12.37 -13.80 -2.13
CA ALA A 45 11.39 -14.41 -1.25
C ALA A 45 10.60 -15.42 -2.10
N GLY A 46 10.74 -16.71 -1.79
CA GLY A 46 9.81 -17.74 -2.26
C GLY A 46 8.37 -17.36 -1.94
N PRO A 47 7.34 -18.08 -2.44
CA PRO A 47 5.94 -17.65 -2.44
C PRO A 47 5.40 -17.39 -1.02
N VAL A 48 5.71 -16.22 -0.48
CA VAL A 48 5.08 -15.64 0.67
C VAL A 48 3.82 -15.03 0.11
N ALA A 49 2.69 -15.58 0.53
CA ALA A 49 1.35 -15.13 0.19
C ALA A 49 1.36 -13.61 0.08
N ALA A 50 0.93 -13.11 -1.08
CA ALA A 50 0.80 -11.69 -1.34
C ALA A 50 0.15 -11.05 -0.10
N PRO A 51 0.61 -9.85 0.35
CA PRO A 51 -0.13 -9.14 1.37
C PRO A 51 -1.54 -9.02 0.81
N ASP A 52 -2.48 -9.66 1.51
CA ASP A 52 -3.88 -9.75 1.14
C ASP A 52 -4.24 -8.38 0.57
N GLN A 53 -4.42 -8.32 -0.75
CA GLN A 53 -4.90 -7.12 -1.38
C GLN A 53 -6.16 -6.89 -0.62
N ARG A 54 -6.19 -5.88 0.27
CA ARG A 54 -7.38 -5.51 1.02
C ARG A 54 -8.43 -5.38 -0.05
N THR A 55 -9.23 -6.44 -0.18
CA THR A 55 -10.47 -6.43 -0.91
C THR A 55 -11.16 -5.22 -0.32
N PRO A 56 -11.68 -4.27 -1.12
CA PRO A 56 -12.40 -3.16 -0.58
C PRO A 56 -13.46 -3.78 0.33
N ARG A 57 -13.25 -3.69 1.65
CA ARG A 57 -14.15 -4.26 2.63
C ARG A 57 -15.48 -3.62 2.27
N PRO A 58 -16.53 -4.39 1.91
CA PRO A 58 -17.81 -3.79 1.64
C PRO A 58 -18.16 -2.97 2.87
N LYS A 59 -18.24 -1.66 2.67
CA LYS A 59 -18.73 -0.70 3.65
C LYS A 59 -19.97 -1.33 4.27
N PRO A 60 -20.09 -1.45 5.61
CA PRO A 60 -21.31 -1.99 6.18
C PRO A 60 -22.46 -1.13 5.67
N ALA A 61 -23.27 -1.70 4.78
CA ALA A 61 -24.52 -1.09 4.39
C ALA A 61 -25.32 -0.96 5.67
N ALA A 62 -25.74 0.26 5.95
CA ALA A 62 -26.62 0.56 7.05
C ALA A 62 -27.79 -0.45 7.04
N ALA A 63 -28.10 -0.95 8.23
CA ALA A 63 -29.09 -1.97 8.49
C ALA A 63 -30.36 -1.84 7.63
N SER A 64 -30.56 -2.81 6.75
CA SER A 64 -31.89 -3.27 6.37
C SER A 64 -32.21 -4.48 7.23
N ARG A 65 -32.89 -4.22 8.35
CA ARG A 65 -33.67 -5.25 9.05
C ARG A 65 -34.73 -5.74 8.08
N GLN A 66 -34.59 -6.96 7.55
CA GLN A 66 -35.72 -7.75 7.07
C GLN A 66 -35.32 -9.23 6.99
N ASP A 67 -36.09 -9.99 7.75
CA ASP A 67 -36.26 -11.45 7.75
C ASP A 67 -35.24 -12.34 8.47
N ALA A 68 -35.78 -12.95 9.52
CA ALA A 68 -35.16 -13.77 10.54
C ALA A 68 -34.82 -15.16 10.01
N SER A 69 -33.59 -15.35 9.56
CA SER A 69 -32.90 -16.64 9.62
C SER A 69 -31.40 -16.40 9.74
N PRO A 70 -30.71 -17.03 10.71
CA PRO A 70 -29.26 -17.01 10.72
C PRO A 70 -28.76 -17.61 9.41
N ASP A 71 -27.84 -16.91 8.75
CA ASP A 71 -27.16 -17.36 7.54
C ASP A 71 -26.63 -18.79 7.74
N PRO A 72 -26.90 -19.75 6.83
CA PRO A 72 -26.47 -21.15 6.98
C PRO A 72 -24.97 -21.31 7.29
N ALA A 73 -24.11 -20.42 6.78
CA ALA A 73 -22.69 -20.44 7.09
C ALA A 73 -22.40 -20.11 8.56
N THR A 74 -23.19 -19.22 9.17
CA THR A 74 -23.09 -18.87 10.59
C THR A 74 -23.50 -20.06 11.47
N VAL A 75 -24.57 -20.77 11.11
CA VAL A 75 -25.03 -21.97 11.85
C VAL A 75 -24.00 -23.10 11.78
N ALA A 76 -23.39 -23.31 10.60
CA ALA A 76 -22.33 -24.30 10.41
C ALA A 76 -21.08 -23.97 11.25
N ALA A 77 -20.66 -22.70 11.26
CA ALA A 77 -19.51 -22.25 12.04
C ALA A 77 -19.73 -22.43 13.56
N ILE A 78 -20.93 -22.09 14.06
CA ILE A 78 -21.29 -22.29 15.48
C ILE A 78 -21.32 -23.78 15.83
N SER A 79 -21.90 -24.63 14.97
CA SER A 79 -21.94 -26.08 15.19
C SER A 79 -20.55 -26.69 15.24
N ALA A 80 -19.65 -26.27 14.34
CA ALA A 80 -18.25 -26.71 14.33
C ALA A 80 -17.52 -26.28 15.62
N ALA A 81 -17.74 -25.04 16.08
CA ALA A 81 -17.15 -24.53 17.31
C ALA A 81 -17.63 -25.30 18.56
N ILE A 82 -18.93 -25.61 18.65
CA ILE A 82 -19.49 -26.39 19.75
C ILE A 82 -18.94 -27.82 19.74
N HIS A 83 -18.88 -28.45 18.55
CA HIS A 83 -18.33 -29.80 18.42
C HIS A 83 -16.87 -29.87 18.84
N LEU A 84 -16.06 -28.88 18.43
CA LEU A 84 -14.67 -28.74 18.84
C LEU A 84 -14.53 -28.54 20.36
N HIS A 85 -15.33 -27.67 20.96
CA HIS A 85 -15.29 -27.42 22.40
C HIS A 85 -15.64 -28.66 23.21
N ARG A 86 -16.69 -29.40 22.81
CA ARG A 86 -17.11 -30.62 23.51
C ARG A 86 -16.09 -31.75 23.37
N HIS A 87 -15.40 -31.84 22.22
CA HIS A 87 -14.36 -32.82 22.00
C HIS A 87 -13.04 -32.45 22.71
N SER A 88 -12.80 -31.16 22.94
CA SER A 88 -11.61 -30.66 23.64
C SER A 88 -11.78 -30.61 25.16
N ASN A 89 -13.01 -30.70 25.68
CA ASN A 89 -13.32 -30.73 27.11
C ASN A 89 -13.61 -32.16 27.62
N LYS A 90 -12.95 -33.15 27.02
CA LYS A 90 -12.93 -34.55 27.45
C LYS A 90 -11.48 -35.05 27.43
#